data_AF-A0ABF7RNM2-F1
#
_entry.id   AF-A0ABF7RNM2-F1
#
_cell.length_a   1.000
_cell.length_b   1.000
_cell.length_c   1.000
_cell.angle_alpha   90.00
_cell.angle_beta   90.00
_cell.angle_gamma   90.00
#
_symmetry.space_group_name_H-M   'P 1'
#
loop_
_entity.id
_entity.type
_entity.pdbx_description
1 polymer ?
#
loop_
_entity_poly.entity_id
_entity_poly.type
_entity_poly.pdbx_seq_one_letter_code
_entity_poly.pdbx_strand_id
1 'polypeptide(L)'
;MTDAEKRIAAQHDYELGMKYKDIAEKYGVSFNTVKSWRSRYGWVRKGAKKGCTKKPKRVHQKTPTGAAIAQLNDSDLPDKQKEFVLEYLRLYNATQAYLNVFGGGYKTANVCGPQLLVKPSIQQQIKNIREAKLKELAIEPLDLIEDVAKEAKADIGNYLNFGSWPEKLVERKKTKKSFKDDKGHELSTNVVEDRPVLDADGKQVTIHHSYLYFKDKDQVDTSLIKKITKGKDGATIELYDKTKARDKLLEWLKEQNNDNDTTVNINFDVPKEDKDAGKP
;
A
#
# COMPACT_ATOMS: atom_id res chain seq x y z
N MET A 1 -55.91 24.41 -44.82
CA MET A 1 -56.25 24.20 -43.40
C MET A 1 -55.72 25.36 -42.59
N THR A 2 -56.57 25.90 -41.72
CA THR A 2 -56.14 26.86 -40.69
C THR A 2 -55.25 26.16 -39.65
N ASP A 3 -54.45 26.91 -38.89
CA ASP A 3 -53.57 26.32 -37.87
C ASP A 3 -54.35 25.62 -36.74
N ALA A 4 -55.58 26.06 -36.47
CA ALA A 4 -56.49 25.40 -35.53
C ALA A 4 -56.93 24.02 -36.05
N GLU A 5 -57.26 23.91 -37.33
CA GLU A 5 -57.63 22.63 -37.98
C GLU A 5 -56.45 21.66 -38.00
N LYS A 6 -55.24 22.14 -38.35
CA LYS A 6 -54.02 21.30 -38.38
C LYS A 6 -53.74 20.68 -37.02
N ARG A 7 -53.94 21.45 -35.94
CA ARG A 7 -53.76 20.98 -34.56
C ARG A 7 -54.78 19.91 -34.19
N ILE A 8 -56.06 20.10 -34.52
CA ILE A 8 -57.13 19.12 -34.20
C ILE A 8 -56.86 17.80 -34.94
N ALA A 9 -56.51 17.87 -36.22
CA ALA A 9 -56.18 16.69 -37.02
C ALA A 9 -54.90 15.98 -36.51
N ALA A 10 -53.87 16.77 -36.14
CA ALA A 10 -52.65 16.26 -35.53
C ALA A 10 -52.89 15.60 -34.15
N GLN A 11 -53.86 16.08 -33.38
CA GLN A 11 -54.26 15.47 -32.11
C GLN A 11 -54.86 14.08 -32.35
N HIS A 12 -55.81 13.98 -33.28
CA HIS A 12 -56.44 12.72 -33.64
C HIS A 12 -55.39 11.70 -34.12
N ASP A 13 -54.49 12.12 -34.99
CA ASP A 13 -53.39 11.29 -35.49
C ASP A 13 -52.41 10.84 -34.39
N TYR A 14 -52.14 11.71 -33.41
CA TYR A 14 -51.35 11.37 -32.24
C TYR A 14 -52.05 10.35 -31.33
N GLU A 15 -53.36 10.49 -31.15
CA GLU A 15 -54.22 9.56 -30.40
C GLU A 15 -54.29 8.18 -31.06
N LEU A 16 -54.25 8.12 -32.40
CA LEU A 16 -54.11 6.90 -33.20
C LEU A 16 -52.69 6.28 -33.15
N GLY A 17 -51.73 6.94 -32.48
CA GLY A 17 -50.41 6.40 -32.22
C GLY A 17 -49.29 6.84 -33.16
N MET A 18 -49.56 7.72 -34.15
CA MET A 18 -48.52 8.21 -35.06
C MET A 18 -47.44 9.01 -34.34
N LYS A 19 -46.18 8.80 -34.72
CA LYS A 19 -45.04 9.47 -34.08
C LYS A 19 -45.06 10.96 -34.40
N TYR A 20 -44.50 11.76 -33.50
CA TYR A 20 -44.45 13.21 -33.68
C TYR A 20 -43.73 13.67 -34.96
N LYS A 21 -42.76 12.89 -35.45
CA LYS A 21 -42.03 13.20 -36.69
C LYS A 21 -42.95 13.09 -37.92
N ASP A 22 -43.72 12.01 -37.99
CA ASP A 22 -44.64 11.75 -39.09
C ASP A 22 -45.80 12.76 -39.12
N ILE A 23 -46.29 13.16 -37.93
CA ILE A 23 -47.31 14.21 -37.79
C ILE A 23 -46.76 15.58 -38.23
N ALA A 24 -45.51 15.88 -37.89
CA ALA A 24 -44.85 17.12 -38.28
C ALA A 24 -44.72 17.23 -39.81
N GLU A 25 -44.26 16.15 -40.46
CA GLU A 25 -44.14 16.06 -41.91
C GLU A 25 -45.51 16.13 -42.61
N LYS A 26 -46.54 15.41 -42.09
CA LYS A 26 -47.90 15.37 -42.68
C LYS A 26 -48.61 16.73 -42.69
N TYR A 27 -48.45 17.53 -41.64
CA TYR A 27 -49.13 18.84 -41.53
C TYR A 27 -48.23 20.04 -41.84
N GLY A 28 -46.98 19.80 -42.27
CA GLY A 28 -46.01 20.84 -42.62
C GLY A 28 -45.66 21.74 -41.43
N VAL A 29 -45.57 21.17 -40.23
CA VAL A 29 -45.24 21.89 -38.98
C VAL A 29 -43.95 21.35 -38.38
N SER A 30 -43.26 22.16 -37.57
CA SER A 30 -42.04 21.68 -36.92
C SER A 30 -42.35 20.60 -35.88
N PHE A 31 -41.41 19.67 -35.68
CA PHE A 31 -41.49 18.67 -34.62
C PHE A 31 -41.70 19.29 -33.22
N ASN A 32 -41.08 20.45 -32.97
CA ASN A 32 -41.24 21.18 -31.71
C ASN A 32 -42.64 21.78 -31.56
N THR A 33 -43.29 22.16 -32.67
CA THR A 33 -44.68 22.62 -32.68
C THR A 33 -45.62 21.50 -32.22
N VAL A 34 -45.45 20.29 -32.74
CA VAL A 34 -46.26 19.12 -32.35
C VAL A 34 -46.07 18.77 -30.87
N LYS A 35 -44.83 18.82 -30.37
CA LYS A 35 -44.53 18.64 -28.93
C LYS A 35 -45.21 19.72 -28.07
N SER A 36 -45.16 20.98 -28.52
CA SER A 36 -45.77 22.11 -27.83
C SER A 36 -47.29 21.96 -27.77
N TRP A 37 -47.93 21.54 -28.86
CA TRP A 37 -49.37 21.27 -28.89
C TRP A 37 -49.76 20.15 -27.92
N ARG A 38 -49.04 19.03 -27.93
CA ARG A 38 -49.27 17.92 -26.99
C ARG A 38 -49.16 18.37 -25.54
N SER A 39 -48.23 19.25 -25.22
CA SER A 39 -48.04 19.78 -23.86
C SER A 39 -49.14 20.79 -23.48
N ARG A 40 -49.35 21.81 -24.32
CA ARG A 40 -50.29 22.91 -24.07
C ARG A 40 -51.76 22.46 -24.04
N TYR A 41 -52.11 21.47 -24.86
CA TYR A 41 -53.48 20.96 -24.98
C TYR A 41 -53.66 19.55 -24.43
N GLY A 42 -52.67 19.05 -23.67
CA GLY A 42 -52.81 17.84 -22.85
C GLY A 42 -53.15 16.57 -23.63
N TRP A 43 -52.58 16.34 -24.81
CA TRP A 43 -52.93 15.16 -25.62
C TRP A 43 -52.51 13.87 -24.91
N VAL A 44 -53.44 12.91 -24.80
CA VAL A 44 -53.23 11.61 -24.15
C VAL A 44 -53.42 10.49 -25.19
N ARG A 45 -52.46 9.56 -25.27
CA ARG A 45 -52.64 8.35 -26.09
C ARG A 45 -53.46 7.31 -25.33
N LYS A 46 -54.52 6.81 -25.96
CA LYS A 46 -55.23 5.62 -25.47
C LYS A 46 -54.28 4.42 -25.57
N GLY A 47 -53.93 3.81 -24.44
CA GLY A 47 -53.08 2.62 -24.36
C GLY A 47 -51.60 2.84 -24.00
N ALA A 48 -51.16 4.06 -23.67
CA ALA A 48 -49.78 4.31 -23.26
C ALA A 48 -49.50 3.76 -21.84
N LYS A 49 -49.15 2.47 -21.72
CA LYS A 49 -48.40 1.97 -20.56
C LYS A 49 -47.11 2.80 -20.50
N LYS A 50 -46.88 3.51 -19.38
CA LYS A 50 -45.60 4.15 -19.07
C LYS A 50 -44.52 3.07 -19.10
N GLY A 51 -43.84 2.92 -20.23
CA GLY A 51 -42.65 2.09 -20.39
C GLY A 51 -41.51 2.73 -19.61
N CYS A 52 -41.49 2.53 -18.29
CA CYS A 52 -40.31 2.70 -17.49
C CYS A 52 -39.37 1.58 -17.90
N THR A 53 -38.44 1.84 -18.83
CA THR A 53 -37.20 1.07 -18.88
C THR A 53 -36.49 1.36 -17.56
N LYS A 54 -36.79 0.54 -16.54
CA LYS A 54 -35.92 0.45 -15.37
C LYS A 54 -34.57 0.02 -15.94
N LYS A 55 -33.63 0.94 -16.07
CA LYS A 55 -32.22 0.60 -16.25
C LYS A 55 -31.95 -0.49 -15.22
N PRO A 56 -31.46 -1.69 -15.59
CA PRO A 56 -31.11 -2.67 -14.59
C PRO A 56 -30.14 -1.96 -13.64
N LYS A 57 -30.47 -1.91 -12.36
CA LYS A 57 -29.55 -1.39 -11.35
C LYS A 57 -28.27 -2.17 -11.56
N ARG A 58 -27.18 -1.50 -11.95
CA ARG A 58 -25.84 -2.11 -11.95
C ARG A 58 -25.65 -2.58 -10.52
N VAL A 59 -25.80 -3.87 -10.30
CA VAL A 59 -25.47 -4.50 -9.04
C VAL A 59 -23.96 -4.35 -8.97
N HIS A 60 -23.47 -3.37 -8.20
CA HIS A 60 -22.08 -3.43 -7.76
C HIS A 60 -21.90 -4.83 -7.19
N GLN A 61 -20.98 -5.61 -7.78
CA GLN A 61 -20.62 -6.91 -7.21
C GLN A 61 -20.35 -6.64 -5.74
N LYS A 62 -21.12 -7.29 -4.85
CA LYS A 62 -20.97 -7.09 -3.41
C LYS A 62 -19.54 -7.49 -3.08
N THR A 63 -18.74 -6.56 -2.58
CA THR A 63 -17.39 -6.89 -2.11
C THR A 63 -17.50 -7.93 -1.00
N PRO A 64 -16.47 -8.78 -0.78
CA PRO A 64 -16.50 -9.74 0.32
C PRO A 64 -16.87 -9.09 1.65
N THR A 65 -16.32 -7.91 1.95
CA THR A 65 -16.65 -7.16 3.18
C THR A 65 -18.10 -6.71 3.18
N GLY A 66 -18.61 -6.19 2.06
CA GLY A 66 -20.00 -5.79 1.93
C GLY A 66 -20.98 -6.96 2.14
N ALA A 67 -20.61 -8.16 1.71
CA ALA A 67 -21.39 -9.37 1.95
C ALA A 67 -21.37 -9.78 3.44
N ALA A 68 -20.20 -9.74 4.09
CA ALA A 68 -20.09 -10.04 5.53
C ALA A 68 -20.85 -9.03 6.40
N ILE A 69 -20.86 -7.75 6.04
CA ILE A 69 -21.66 -6.73 6.75
C ILE A 69 -23.15 -6.98 6.57
N ALA A 70 -23.59 -7.39 5.37
CA ALA A 70 -24.99 -7.76 5.16
C ALA A 70 -25.38 -8.97 6.04
N GLN A 71 -24.53 -9.98 6.13
CA GLN A 71 -24.74 -11.12 7.03
C GLN A 71 -24.79 -10.71 8.51
N LEU A 72 -23.97 -9.75 8.94
CA LEU A 72 -24.05 -9.18 10.28
C LEU A 72 -25.41 -8.52 10.51
N ASN A 73 -25.90 -7.73 9.56
CA ASN A 73 -27.19 -7.05 9.68
C ASN A 73 -28.36 -8.04 9.78
N ASP A 74 -28.28 -9.16 9.06
CA ASP A 74 -29.28 -10.23 9.05
C ASP A 74 -29.16 -11.20 10.25
N SER A 75 -28.13 -11.08 11.08
CA SER A 75 -27.91 -11.97 12.24
C SER A 75 -28.88 -11.69 13.41
N ASP A 76 -28.98 -12.65 14.33
CA ASP A 76 -29.81 -12.54 15.55
C ASP A 76 -29.21 -11.63 16.64
N LEU A 77 -28.06 -10.98 16.38
CA LEU A 77 -27.47 -10.06 17.36
C LEU A 77 -28.39 -8.84 17.58
N PRO A 78 -28.46 -8.31 18.81
CA PRO A 78 -29.11 -7.02 19.05
C PRO A 78 -28.49 -5.91 18.20
N ASP A 79 -29.30 -4.96 17.72
CA ASP A 79 -28.86 -3.89 16.82
C ASP A 79 -27.68 -3.10 17.36
N LYS A 80 -27.69 -2.75 18.66
CA LYS A 80 -26.55 -2.08 19.30
C LYS A 80 -25.28 -2.94 19.34
N GLN A 81 -25.40 -4.26 19.42
CA GLN A 81 -24.22 -5.14 19.36
C GLN A 81 -23.68 -5.22 17.92
N LYS A 82 -24.55 -5.23 16.90
CA LYS A 82 -24.15 -5.13 15.50
C LYS A 82 -23.41 -3.81 15.23
N GLU A 83 -23.96 -2.70 15.71
CA GLU A 83 -23.34 -1.38 15.59
C GLU A 83 -21.99 -1.33 16.32
N PHE A 84 -21.89 -1.93 17.50
CA PHE A 84 -20.63 -2.05 18.24
C PHE A 84 -19.57 -2.85 17.46
N VAL A 85 -19.94 -3.96 16.81
CA VAL A 85 -19.01 -4.73 15.97
C VAL A 85 -18.44 -3.87 14.85
N LEU A 86 -19.29 -3.11 14.15
CA LEU A 86 -18.89 -2.24 13.05
C LEU A 86 -17.98 -1.10 13.54
N GLU A 87 -18.35 -0.44 14.64
CA GLU A 87 -17.59 0.68 15.18
C GLU A 87 -16.25 0.23 15.77
N TYR A 88 -16.20 -0.95 16.39
CA TYR A 88 -14.94 -1.56 16.82
C TYR A 88 -14.03 -1.87 15.63
N LEU A 89 -14.55 -2.42 14.53
CA LEU A 89 -13.77 -2.69 13.32
C LEU A 89 -13.32 -1.43 12.55
N ARG A 90 -13.88 -0.27 12.90
CA ARG A 90 -13.47 1.04 12.40
C ARG A 90 -12.35 1.65 13.26
N LEU A 91 -12.47 1.59 14.58
CA LEU A 91 -11.58 2.28 15.51
C LEU A 91 -10.49 1.39 16.14
N TYR A 92 -10.69 0.07 16.13
CA TYR A 92 -9.89 -0.92 16.87
C TYR A 92 -9.70 -0.59 18.35
N ASN A 93 -10.66 0.14 18.92
CA ASN A 93 -10.69 0.54 20.32
C ASN A 93 -12.04 0.17 20.93
N ALA A 94 -12.05 -0.79 21.85
CA ALA A 94 -13.27 -1.34 22.45
C ALA A 94 -14.02 -0.30 23.30
N THR A 95 -13.28 0.47 24.10
CA THR A 95 -13.83 1.49 24.99
C THR A 95 -14.48 2.60 24.18
N GLN A 96 -13.81 3.09 23.14
CA GLN A 96 -14.37 4.14 22.29
C GLN A 96 -15.55 3.66 21.46
N ALA A 97 -15.48 2.45 20.89
CA ALA A 97 -16.61 1.85 20.18
C ALA A 97 -17.84 1.70 21.08
N TYR A 98 -17.63 1.32 22.35
CA TYR A 98 -18.71 1.24 23.32
C TYR A 98 -19.34 2.62 23.57
N LEU A 99 -18.51 3.64 23.82
CA LEU A 99 -19.00 5.01 24.04
C LEU A 99 -19.80 5.54 22.85
N ASN A 100 -19.35 5.27 21.62
CA ASN A 100 -20.04 5.74 20.41
C ASN A 100 -21.43 5.11 20.24
N VAL A 101 -21.61 3.85 20.65
CA VAL A 101 -22.83 3.07 20.41
C VAL A 101 -23.80 3.08 21.59
N PHE A 102 -23.28 2.91 22.80
CA PHE A 102 -24.06 2.80 24.02
C PHE A 102 -24.07 4.09 24.84
N GLY A 103 -23.13 5.01 24.59
CA GLY A 103 -22.92 6.20 25.41
C GLY A 103 -22.38 5.89 26.81
N GLY A 104 -22.62 6.80 27.74
CA GLY A 104 -22.27 6.66 29.14
C GLY A 104 -20.89 7.21 29.51
N GLY A 105 -20.43 6.86 30.72
CA GLY A 105 -19.15 7.32 31.26
C GLY A 105 -17.98 6.43 30.83
N TYR A 106 -16.79 7.03 30.73
CA TYR A 106 -15.54 6.35 30.39
C TYR A 106 -15.29 5.11 31.27
N LYS A 107 -15.51 5.21 32.58
CA LYS A 107 -15.29 4.10 33.54
C LYS A 107 -16.14 2.87 33.17
N THR A 108 -17.39 3.08 32.81
CA THR A 108 -18.30 1.99 32.39
C THR A 108 -17.85 1.41 31.06
N ALA A 109 -17.56 2.25 30.07
CA ALA A 109 -17.14 1.80 28.74
C ALA A 109 -15.82 1.01 28.78
N ASN A 110 -14.88 1.39 29.65
CA ASN A 110 -13.60 0.71 29.79
C ASN A 110 -13.73 -0.72 30.37
N VAL A 111 -14.84 -0.99 31.07
CA VAL A 111 -15.15 -2.33 31.57
C VAL A 111 -16.01 -3.09 30.56
N CYS A 112 -17.11 -2.49 30.10
CA CYS A 112 -18.09 -3.17 29.27
C CYS A 112 -17.62 -3.39 27.82
N GLY A 113 -16.81 -2.49 27.27
CA GLY A 113 -16.29 -2.59 25.91
C GLY A 113 -15.47 -3.87 25.70
N PRO A 114 -14.39 -4.09 26.48
CA PRO A 114 -13.63 -5.35 26.44
C PRO A 114 -14.50 -6.58 26.73
N GLN A 115 -15.43 -6.50 27.68
CA GLN A 115 -16.35 -7.61 27.99
C GLN A 115 -17.22 -8.03 26.79
N LEU A 116 -17.66 -7.09 25.95
CA LEU A 116 -18.40 -7.42 24.72
C LEU A 116 -17.53 -8.20 23.73
N LEU A 117 -16.24 -7.87 23.62
CA LEU A 117 -15.31 -8.56 22.73
C LEU A 117 -14.99 -10.00 23.16
N VAL A 118 -15.31 -10.39 24.40
CA VAL A 118 -15.15 -11.76 24.88
C VAL A 118 -16.35 -12.64 24.49
N LYS A 119 -17.49 -12.04 24.11
CA LYS A 119 -18.69 -12.81 23.74
C LYS A 119 -18.46 -13.58 22.44
N PRO A 120 -18.66 -14.92 22.40
CA PRO A 120 -18.38 -15.74 21.22
C PRO A 120 -19.13 -15.28 19.96
N SER A 121 -20.39 -14.86 20.10
CA SER A 121 -21.19 -14.35 18.98
C SER A 121 -20.61 -13.09 18.35
N ILE A 122 -20.09 -12.17 19.17
CA ILE A 122 -19.45 -10.93 18.71
C ILE A 122 -18.08 -11.25 18.08
N GLN A 123 -17.30 -12.13 18.70
CA GLN A 123 -16.01 -12.57 18.16
C GLN A 123 -16.14 -13.21 16.78
N GLN A 124 -17.15 -14.07 16.59
CA GLN A 124 -17.40 -14.70 15.30
C GLN A 124 -17.71 -13.67 14.22
N GLN A 125 -18.53 -12.66 14.51
CA GLN A 125 -18.85 -11.61 13.54
C GLN A 125 -17.64 -10.74 13.21
N ILE A 126 -16.83 -10.39 14.21
CA ILE A 126 -15.57 -9.67 14.01
C ILE A 126 -14.62 -10.48 13.12
N LYS A 127 -14.48 -11.78 13.40
CA LYS A 127 -13.65 -12.70 12.61
C LYS A 127 -14.12 -12.76 11.15
N ASN A 128 -15.41 -12.98 10.92
CA ASN A 128 -16.00 -13.05 9.58
C ASN A 128 -15.73 -11.77 8.77
N ILE A 129 -15.93 -10.58 9.36
CA ILE A 129 -15.69 -9.32 8.66
C ILE A 129 -14.19 -9.08 8.44
N ARG A 130 -13.31 -9.46 9.37
CA ARG A 130 -11.86 -9.36 9.17
C ARG A 130 -11.38 -10.25 8.03
N GLU A 131 -11.80 -11.50 7.99
CA GLU A 131 -11.47 -12.43 6.91
C GLU A 131 -11.99 -11.92 5.56
N ALA A 132 -13.20 -11.35 5.54
CA ALA A 132 -13.75 -10.73 4.34
C ALA A 132 -12.95 -9.51 3.89
N LYS A 133 -12.51 -8.64 4.83
CA LYS A 133 -11.63 -7.51 4.53
C LYS A 133 -10.27 -7.97 3.97
N LEU A 134 -9.66 -9.01 4.56
CA LEU A 134 -8.40 -9.56 4.08
C LEU A 134 -8.51 -10.11 2.67
N LYS A 135 -9.58 -10.88 2.39
CA LYS A 135 -9.90 -11.37 1.03
C LYS A 135 -10.10 -10.23 0.03
N GLU A 136 -10.77 -9.14 0.44
CA GLU A 136 -10.95 -7.97 -0.41
C GLU A 136 -9.63 -7.22 -0.69
N LEU A 137 -8.71 -7.21 0.28
CA LEU A 137 -7.36 -6.67 0.11
C LEU A 137 -6.41 -7.62 -0.63
N ALA A 138 -6.86 -8.84 -0.96
CA ALA A 138 -6.02 -9.91 -1.51
C ALA A 138 -4.77 -10.18 -0.66
N ILE A 139 -4.91 -10.11 0.68
CA ILE A 139 -3.87 -10.46 1.64
C ILE A 139 -4.21 -11.81 2.25
N GLU A 140 -3.43 -12.84 1.90
CA GLU A 140 -3.48 -14.15 2.54
C GLU A 140 -2.47 -14.25 3.70
N PRO A 141 -2.68 -15.14 4.68
CA PRO A 141 -1.71 -15.36 5.75
C PRO A 141 -0.30 -15.72 5.25
N LEU A 142 -0.23 -16.40 4.10
CA LEU A 142 1.05 -16.76 3.48
C LEU A 142 1.81 -15.51 3.01
N ASP A 143 1.13 -14.52 2.43
CA ASP A 143 1.76 -13.26 1.97
C ASP A 143 2.45 -12.53 3.13
N LEU A 144 1.80 -12.51 4.30
CA LEU A 144 2.38 -11.90 5.51
C LEU A 144 3.61 -12.68 6.01
N ILE A 145 3.59 -14.01 5.90
CA ILE A 145 4.74 -14.85 6.27
C ILE A 145 5.89 -14.65 5.29
N GLU A 146 5.60 -14.49 4.00
CA GLU A 146 6.60 -14.17 2.97
C GLU A 146 7.30 -12.84 3.25
N ASP A 147 6.55 -11.80 3.64
CA ASP A 147 7.10 -10.51 4.05
C ASP A 147 8.04 -10.64 5.26
N VAL A 148 7.61 -11.37 6.30
CA VAL A 148 8.44 -11.61 7.49
C VAL A 148 9.67 -12.46 7.13
N ALA A 149 9.54 -13.45 6.24
CA ALA A 149 10.66 -14.24 5.74
C ALA A 149 11.66 -13.39 4.94
N LYS A 150 11.17 -12.43 4.16
CA LYS A 150 11.97 -11.46 3.42
C LYS A 150 12.76 -10.57 4.38
N GLU A 151 12.13 -10.06 5.44
CA GLU A 151 12.80 -9.32 6.52
C GLU A 151 13.84 -10.17 7.25
N ALA A 152 13.49 -11.41 7.61
CA ALA A 152 14.36 -12.36 8.31
C ALA A 152 15.60 -12.78 7.51
N LYS A 153 15.57 -12.60 6.18
CA LYS A 153 16.68 -12.86 5.24
C LYS A 153 17.42 -11.59 4.81
N ALA A 154 16.94 -10.40 5.19
CA ALA A 154 17.52 -9.13 4.79
C ALA A 154 19.02 -9.05 5.13
N ASP A 155 19.78 -8.44 4.22
CA ASP A 155 21.21 -8.16 4.39
C ASP A 155 21.49 -6.71 4.03
N ILE A 156 22.20 -6.01 4.92
CA ILE A 156 22.63 -4.62 4.74
C ILE A 156 23.59 -4.48 3.54
N GLY A 157 24.36 -5.54 3.23
CA GLY A 157 25.27 -5.59 2.08
C GLY A 157 24.56 -5.50 0.73
N ASN A 158 23.26 -5.80 0.68
CA ASN A 158 22.47 -5.63 -0.54
C ASN A 158 22.32 -4.14 -0.94
N TYR A 159 22.48 -3.21 0.01
CA TYR A 159 22.27 -1.78 -0.18
C TYR A 159 23.56 -0.96 -0.28
N LEU A 160 24.71 -1.56 0.01
CA LEU A 160 25.97 -0.86 0.23
C LEU A 160 27.09 -1.42 -0.65
N ASN A 161 27.93 -0.52 -1.13
CA ASN A 161 29.28 -0.81 -1.64
C ASN A 161 30.28 -0.15 -0.69
N PHE A 162 31.08 -0.94 0.00
CA PHE A 162 32.11 -0.43 0.92
C PHE A 162 33.41 -1.21 0.75
N GLY A 163 34.51 -0.57 1.09
CA GLY A 163 35.85 -1.15 0.97
C GLY A 163 36.91 -0.16 1.40
N SER A 164 38.17 -0.49 1.10
CA SER A 164 39.30 0.40 1.35
C SER A 164 40.21 0.51 0.14
N TRP A 165 40.86 1.66 0.00
CA TRP A 165 41.95 1.84 -0.96
C TRP A 165 43.22 2.32 -0.25
N PRO A 166 44.39 1.74 -0.59
CA PRO A 166 45.66 2.22 -0.06
C PRO A 166 46.07 3.51 -0.78
N GLU A 167 46.48 4.51 -0.01
CA GLU A 167 47.11 5.73 -0.51
C GLU A 167 48.52 5.85 0.10
N LYS A 168 49.52 5.97 -0.78
CA LYS A 168 50.90 6.20 -0.35
C LYS A 168 51.05 7.65 0.06
N LEU A 169 51.47 7.89 1.30
CA LEU A 169 51.64 9.24 1.81
C LEU A 169 52.80 9.95 1.12
N VAL A 170 52.52 11.19 0.71
CA VAL A 170 53.51 12.13 0.19
C VAL A 170 53.37 13.48 0.89
N GLU A 171 54.50 14.08 1.24
CA GLU A 171 54.59 15.45 1.70
C GLU A 171 54.70 16.37 0.47
N ARG A 172 53.73 17.27 0.30
CA ARG A 172 53.72 18.26 -0.77
C ARG A 172 54.43 19.53 -0.34
N LYS A 173 55.61 19.77 -0.90
CA LYS A 173 56.37 21.01 -0.64
C LYS A 173 56.28 21.96 -1.83
N LYS A 174 55.75 23.15 -1.60
CA LYS A 174 55.79 24.25 -2.59
C LYS A 174 57.06 25.07 -2.37
N THR A 175 57.93 25.12 -3.37
CA THR A 175 59.14 25.95 -3.34
C THR A 175 59.16 26.88 -4.54
N LYS A 176 59.54 28.14 -4.31
CA LYS A 176 59.76 29.10 -5.40
C LYS A 176 61.18 28.91 -5.89
N LYS A 177 61.36 28.41 -7.12
CA LYS A 177 62.67 28.31 -7.76
C LYS A 177 62.82 29.47 -8.73
N SER A 178 63.93 30.20 -8.62
CA SER A 178 64.33 31.20 -9.61
C SER A 178 65.44 30.65 -10.50
N PHE A 179 65.42 31.05 -11.76
CA PHE A 179 66.42 30.75 -12.77
C PHE A 179 66.66 32.00 -13.62
N LYS A 180 67.89 32.14 -14.13
CA LYS A 180 68.25 33.24 -15.03
C LYS A 180 68.09 32.80 -16.47
N ASP A 181 67.48 33.63 -17.32
CA ASP A 181 67.48 33.41 -18.77
C ASP A 181 68.87 33.73 -19.37
N ASP A 182 69.06 33.40 -20.66
CA ASP A 182 70.31 33.65 -21.38
C ASP A 182 70.69 35.14 -21.48
N LYS A 183 69.75 36.04 -21.15
CA LYS A 183 69.92 37.50 -21.11
C LYS A 183 70.08 38.04 -19.68
N GLY A 184 70.10 37.16 -18.67
CA GLY A 184 70.29 37.49 -17.26
C GLY A 184 69.03 37.92 -16.50
N HIS A 185 67.83 37.86 -17.10
CA HIS A 185 66.58 38.16 -16.39
C HIS A 185 66.21 37.03 -15.43
N GLU A 186 65.80 37.41 -14.22
CA GLU A 186 65.38 36.45 -13.19
C GLU A 186 63.91 36.06 -13.39
N LEU A 187 63.69 34.81 -13.78
CA LEU A 187 62.38 34.18 -13.85
C LEU A 187 62.17 33.36 -12.59
N SER A 188 60.95 33.34 -12.05
CA SER A 188 60.63 32.48 -10.90
C SER A 188 59.33 31.74 -11.13
N THR A 189 59.30 30.47 -10.72
CA THR A 189 58.11 29.64 -10.77
C THR A 189 57.92 28.90 -9.45
N ASN A 190 56.66 28.60 -9.14
CA ASN A 190 56.33 27.74 -8.01
C ASN A 190 56.47 26.29 -8.47
N VAL A 191 57.43 25.57 -7.91
CA VAL A 191 57.61 24.13 -8.11
C VAL A 191 56.95 23.40 -6.95
N VAL A 192 56.07 22.46 -7.28
CA VAL A 192 55.48 21.52 -6.32
C VAL A 192 56.26 20.23 -6.40
N GLU A 193 56.89 19.82 -5.29
CA GLU A 193 57.59 18.53 -5.17
C GLU A 193 56.83 17.63 -4.19
N ASP A 194 56.54 16.41 -4.62
CA ASP A 194 55.94 15.36 -3.79
C ASP A 194 57.07 14.47 -3.24
N ARG A 195 57.21 14.41 -1.91
CA ARG A 195 58.25 13.59 -1.25
C ARG A 195 57.60 12.43 -0.51
N PRO A 196 58.04 11.17 -0.68
CA PRO A 196 57.46 10.05 0.03
C PRO A 196 57.66 10.21 1.53
N VAL A 197 56.59 10.03 2.31
CA VAL A 197 56.71 9.93 3.77
C VAL A 197 57.15 8.52 4.11
N LEU A 198 58.23 8.39 4.88
CA LEU A 198 58.79 7.11 5.30
C LEU A 198 58.49 6.86 6.78
N ASP A 199 58.30 5.61 7.15
CA ASP A 199 58.23 5.16 8.54
C ASP A 199 59.63 5.05 9.18
N ALA A 200 59.68 4.60 10.44
CA ALA A 200 60.92 4.43 11.19
C ALA A 200 61.89 3.40 10.55
N ASP A 201 61.37 2.49 9.73
CA ASP A 201 62.13 1.45 9.02
C ASP A 201 62.54 1.90 7.60
N GLY A 202 62.22 3.14 7.22
CA GLY A 202 62.53 3.70 5.90
C GLY A 202 61.58 3.25 4.78
N LYS A 203 60.46 2.58 5.10
CA LYS A 203 59.46 2.15 4.12
C LYS A 203 58.40 3.25 3.95
N GLN A 204 57.91 3.42 2.72
CA GLN A 204 56.89 4.43 2.44
C GLN A 204 55.58 4.12 3.18
N VAL A 205 55.08 5.11 3.92
CA VAL A 205 53.84 5.00 4.70
C VAL A 205 52.64 4.89 3.75
N THR A 206 51.77 3.93 4.02
CA THR A 206 50.50 3.75 3.31
C THR A 206 49.35 3.95 4.28
N ILE A 207 48.42 4.84 3.96
CA ILE A 207 47.16 5.03 4.69
C ILE A 207 46.07 4.28 3.95
N HIS A 208 45.20 3.59 4.69
CA HIS A 208 43.99 3.00 4.14
C HIS A 208 42.81 3.93 4.34
N HIS A 209 42.26 4.44 3.24
CA HIS A 209 41.00 5.18 3.25
C HIS A 209 39.85 4.20 3.07
N SER A 210 38.77 4.37 3.83
CA SER A 210 37.55 3.58 3.68
C SER A 210 36.49 4.36 2.92
N TYR A 211 35.77 3.69 2.02
CA TYR A 211 34.58 4.27 1.37
C TYR A 211 33.34 3.49 1.75
N LEU A 212 32.20 4.18 1.65
CA LEU A 212 30.87 3.62 1.73
C LEU A 212 29.97 4.40 0.78
N TYR A 213 29.33 3.69 -0.15
CA TYR A 213 28.36 4.22 -1.10
C TYR A 213 27.10 3.38 -1.06
N PHE A 214 25.94 4.02 -1.15
CA PHE A 214 24.70 3.28 -1.40
C PHE A 214 24.63 2.86 -2.86
N LYS A 215 24.02 1.72 -3.13
CA LYS A 215 23.62 1.35 -4.49
C LYS A 215 22.44 2.19 -4.94
N ASP A 216 22.25 2.30 -6.24
CA ASP A 216 21.16 3.08 -6.82
C ASP A 216 19.80 2.46 -6.48
N LYS A 217 18.78 3.31 -6.29
CA LYS A 217 17.45 2.90 -5.83
C LYS A 217 16.80 1.86 -6.76
N ASP A 218 17.00 1.99 -8.05
CA ASP A 218 16.48 1.09 -9.09
C ASP A 218 17.16 -0.28 -9.11
N GLN A 219 18.28 -0.43 -8.40
CA GLN A 219 19.04 -1.68 -8.29
C GLN A 219 18.81 -2.43 -6.98
N VAL A 220 18.02 -1.88 -6.06
CA VAL A 220 17.81 -2.45 -4.73
C VAL A 220 16.34 -2.49 -4.33
N ASP A 221 15.99 -3.50 -3.55
CA ASP A 221 14.65 -3.62 -2.99
C ASP A 221 14.48 -2.76 -1.75
N THR A 222 13.85 -1.59 -1.89
CA THR A 222 13.70 -0.67 -0.77
C THR A 222 12.69 -1.10 0.30
N SER A 223 11.96 -2.21 0.12
CA SER A 223 10.89 -2.61 1.05
C SER A 223 11.40 -2.99 2.44
N LEU A 224 12.69 -3.35 2.56
CA LEU A 224 13.29 -3.79 3.83
C LEU A 224 13.99 -2.67 4.59
N ILE A 225 14.00 -1.46 4.03
CA ILE A 225 14.63 -0.29 4.60
C ILE A 225 13.68 0.32 5.63
N LYS A 226 14.11 0.35 6.88
CA LYS A 226 13.38 0.99 7.99
C LYS A 226 13.59 2.49 8.01
N LYS A 227 14.82 2.95 7.74
CA LYS A 227 15.19 4.37 7.81
C LYS A 227 16.44 4.69 6.98
N ILE A 228 16.42 5.84 6.32
CA ILE A 228 17.61 6.47 5.71
C ILE A 228 17.70 7.90 6.22
N THR A 229 18.89 8.34 6.64
CA THR A 229 19.14 9.72 7.07
C THR A 229 20.45 10.25 6.50
N LYS A 230 20.48 11.55 6.16
CA LYS A 230 21.70 12.27 5.80
C LYS A 230 22.03 13.26 6.91
N GLY A 231 23.08 12.97 7.67
CA GLY A 231 23.60 13.83 8.73
C GLY A 231 24.84 14.62 8.29
N LYS A 232 25.45 15.30 9.25
CA LYS A 232 26.71 16.04 9.06
C LYS A 232 27.87 15.12 8.67
N ASP A 233 27.89 13.91 9.22
CA ASP A 233 28.99 12.95 9.08
C ASP A 233 28.76 11.93 7.93
N GLY A 234 27.71 12.13 7.13
CA GLY A 234 27.37 11.25 6.01
C GLY A 234 25.96 10.68 6.12
N ALA A 235 25.70 9.67 5.29
CA ALA A 235 24.40 9.02 5.24
C ALA A 235 24.38 7.69 5.99
N THR A 236 23.27 7.41 6.66
CA THR A 236 23.04 6.20 7.46
C THR A 236 21.81 5.48 6.94
N ILE A 237 21.89 4.16 6.89
CA ILE A 237 20.79 3.26 6.53
C ILE A 237 20.54 2.27 7.66
N GLU A 238 19.27 2.02 7.97
CA GLU A 238 18.81 1.07 8.97
C GLU A 238 17.77 0.16 8.32
N LEU A 239 17.92 -1.16 8.49
CA LEU A 239 16.93 -2.14 8.06
C LEU A 239 15.97 -2.49 9.21
N TYR A 240 14.87 -3.15 8.88
CA TYR A 240 14.03 -3.76 9.90
C TYR A 240 14.77 -4.87 10.67
N ASP A 241 14.24 -5.24 11.84
CA ASP A 241 14.93 -6.06 12.82
C ASP A 241 14.84 -7.55 12.44
N LYS A 242 15.88 -8.02 11.77
CA LYS A 242 16.02 -9.39 11.30
C LYS A 242 15.79 -10.45 12.38
N THR A 243 16.21 -10.18 13.62
CA THR A 243 16.05 -11.12 14.74
C THR A 243 14.60 -11.24 15.13
N LYS A 244 13.90 -10.11 15.27
CA LYS A 244 12.45 -10.12 15.56
C LYS A 244 11.64 -10.80 14.47
N ALA A 245 12.00 -10.62 13.20
CA ALA A 245 11.35 -11.32 12.10
C ALA A 245 11.55 -12.84 12.21
N ARG A 246 12.75 -13.30 12.54
CA ARG A 246 13.04 -14.73 12.79
C ARG A 246 12.25 -15.27 13.97
N ASP A 247 12.16 -14.53 15.07
CA ASP A 247 11.43 -14.95 16.26
C ASP A 247 9.93 -15.18 15.94
N LYS A 248 9.32 -14.27 15.16
CA LYS A 248 7.92 -14.43 14.70
C LYS A 248 7.73 -15.66 13.83
N LEU A 249 8.68 -15.97 12.94
CA LEU A 249 8.61 -17.17 12.11
C LEU A 249 8.76 -18.45 12.95
N LEU A 250 9.65 -18.43 13.94
CA LEU A 250 9.82 -19.55 14.88
C LEU A 250 8.57 -19.77 15.74
N GLU A 251 7.91 -18.70 16.19
CA GLU A 251 6.64 -18.76 16.90
C GLU A 251 5.54 -19.37 16.03
N TRP A 252 5.39 -18.87 14.80
CA TRP A 252 4.43 -19.43 13.83
C TRP A 252 4.67 -20.92 13.57
N LEU A 253 5.92 -21.35 13.39
CA LEU A 253 6.26 -22.78 13.22
C LEU A 253 5.89 -23.63 14.45
N LYS A 254 6.05 -23.10 15.66
CA LYS A 254 5.64 -23.81 16.89
C LYS A 254 4.12 -23.97 16.98
N GLU A 255 3.37 -22.94 16.60
CA GLU A 255 1.91 -22.99 16.57
C GLU A 255 1.42 -24.06 15.58
N GLN A 256 2.01 -24.15 14.38
CA GLN A 256 1.67 -25.20 13.42
C GLN A 256 1.95 -26.61 13.96
N ASN A 257 3.01 -26.79 14.74
CA ASN A 257 3.36 -28.10 15.31
C ASN A 257 2.47 -28.52 16.49
N ASN A 258 1.81 -27.56 17.16
CA ASN A 258 0.89 -27.86 18.26
C ASN A 258 -0.52 -28.27 17.78
N ASP A 259 -0.84 -28.01 16.51
CA ASP A 259 -2.20 -28.12 15.95
C ASP A 259 -2.48 -29.40 15.14
N ASN A 260 -1.62 -30.43 15.14
CA ASN A 260 -1.98 -31.88 15.05
C ASN A 260 -0.77 -32.78 14.73
N ASP A 261 -0.84 -34.02 15.22
CA ASP A 261 -0.93 -35.31 14.48
C ASP A 261 -0.84 -35.29 12.93
N THR A 262 0.02 -34.46 12.36
CA THR A 262 0.41 -34.46 10.94
C THR A 262 1.86 -34.02 10.89
N THR A 263 2.74 -34.98 11.14
CA THR A 263 4.17 -34.88 10.92
C THR A 263 4.45 -34.44 9.49
N VAL A 264 4.64 -33.14 9.27
CA VAL A 264 5.63 -32.73 8.27
C VAL A 264 6.97 -32.84 8.97
N ASN A 265 7.51 -34.07 9.01
CA ASN A 265 8.91 -34.31 9.34
C ASN A 265 9.77 -33.60 8.29
N ILE A 266 10.06 -32.32 8.51
CA ILE A 266 11.21 -31.68 7.89
C ILE A 266 12.40 -32.17 8.71
N ASN A 267 12.85 -33.39 8.42
CA ASN A 267 14.17 -33.84 8.83
C ASN A 267 15.19 -32.88 8.20
N PHE A 268 15.60 -31.87 8.95
CA PHE A 268 16.91 -31.28 8.72
C PHE A 268 17.91 -32.36 9.13
N ASP A 269 18.49 -33.05 8.15
CA ASP A 269 19.71 -33.81 8.35
C ASP A 269 20.78 -32.81 8.80
N VAL A 270 20.87 -32.62 10.11
CA VAL A 270 21.99 -31.96 10.76
C VAL A 270 23.08 -33.02 10.87
N PRO A 271 24.20 -32.92 10.13
CA PRO A 271 25.29 -33.85 10.28
C PRO A 271 25.79 -33.74 11.73
N LYS A 272 25.80 -34.85 12.46
CA LYS A 272 26.44 -34.91 13.78
C LYS A 272 27.93 -34.66 13.55
N GLU A 273 28.50 -33.69 14.27
CA GLU A 273 29.94 -33.53 14.35
C GLU A 273 30.58 -34.84 14.86
N ASP A 274 31.41 -35.46 14.03
CA ASP A 274 32.26 -36.57 14.43
C ASP A 274 33.23 -36.07 15.51
N LYS A 275 32.95 -36.44 16.76
CA LYS A 275 33.82 -36.12 17.92
C LYS A 275 35.08 -36.99 18.01
N ASP A 276 35.52 -37.61 16.93
CA ASP A 276 36.67 -38.51 16.90
C ASP A 276 37.76 -38.14 15.88
N ALA A 277 37.83 -36.87 15.47
CA ALA A 277 38.97 -36.36 14.72
C ALA A 277 39.92 -35.56 15.63
N GLY A 278 40.85 -36.26 16.27
CA GLY A 278 42.12 -35.67 16.70
C GLY A 278 42.33 -35.58 18.21
N LYS A 279 42.74 -36.70 18.81
CA LYS A 279 43.70 -36.65 19.92
C LYS A 279 45.11 -36.80 19.28
N PRO A 280 46.08 -35.93 19.62
CA PRO A 280 47.46 -36.08 19.13
C PRO A 280 48.13 -37.36 19.63
#